data_AF-A0A4Q0T2W4-F1
#
_entry.id   AF-A0A4Q0T2W4-F1
#
_cell.length_a   1.000
_cell.length_b   1.000
_cell.length_c   1.000
_cell.angle_alpha   90.00
_cell.angle_beta   90.00
_cell.angle_gamma   90.00
#
_symmetry.space_group_name_H-M   'P 1'
#
loop_
_entity.id
_entity.type
_entity.pdbx_description
1 polymer ?
#
loop_
_entity_poly.entity_id
_entity_poly.type
_entity_poly.pdbx_seq_one_letter_code
_entity_poly.pdbx_strand_id
1 'polypeptide(L)'
;MSPRSTHPRPVRLATIAVLAIAALSAAPAIHAQETPAPAAITETHAKGDLAGDWQGMLDFGKPTKIVLRITKAEKGWAGKLFIIRDDGAQPINTSTITLDGSAFKLTIDVMGATYEGTLSPDGNTITGTMTGGPKPQPVNFARATKETAWEIPPPPAPPKLMAADADPAFEVATIKPNPSGASQIQGLNVRGRNFTTRNSAVSDLISFAYDVQSKQIVGAPDWVDKDRFDIDAVPDTEGVPNPKQLKTMIKKLLADRFKLTFHMEKRELSAYVLTVDKTGQKLTPTQLTGPLPGLGFRPGDGGLTLGVRNGTLTDFTNFLQTLVLDRPVVDKTGLTGKYDFSFKFTPNDSQFAGHPPPIPAATDTTVAAPSLFEALTQQVGLKLDAEKTPVEVIAIDHVEKYSAN
;
A
#
# COMPACT_ATOMS: atom_id res chain seq x y z
N MET A 1 32.76 -17.84 49.01
CA MET A 1 33.27 -19.10 49.62
C MET A 1 32.13 -19.72 50.43
N SER A 2 31.78 -20.96 50.06
CA SER A 2 30.73 -21.89 50.56
C SER A 2 30.91 -22.29 52.06
N PRO A 3 30.07 -23.15 52.73
CA PRO A 3 29.15 -24.16 52.16
C PRO A 3 27.81 -24.52 52.90
N ARG A 4 27.08 -25.42 52.22
CA ARG A 4 25.83 -26.17 52.52
C ARG A 4 25.91 -27.14 53.71
N SER A 5 24.74 -27.51 54.28
CA SER A 5 24.30 -28.88 54.73
C SER A 5 22.96 -28.78 55.52
N THR A 6 21.79 -29.19 55.00
CA THR A 6 21.05 -30.49 55.10
C THR A 6 20.46 -30.95 56.46
N HIS A 7 19.11 -30.92 56.54
CA HIS A 7 18.11 -31.86 57.15
C HIS A 7 18.14 -32.24 58.67
N PRO A 8 17.03 -32.69 59.33
CA PRO A 8 15.98 -33.63 58.86
C PRO A 8 14.49 -33.47 59.33
N ARG A 9 13.62 -34.32 58.77
CA ARG A 9 12.22 -34.73 59.15
C ARG A 9 12.25 -35.69 60.38
N PRO A 10 11.14 -36.11 61.07
CA PRO A 10 9.79 -36.47 60.56
C PRO A 10 8.58 -36.22 61.53
N VAL A 11 7.36 -36.65 61.17
CA VAL A 11 6.37 -37.45 61.98
C VAL A 11 5.10 -37.72 61.14
N ARG A 12 4.48 -38.89 61.36
CA ARG A 12 3.33 -39.50 60.66
C ARG A 12 2.08 -39.60 61.57
N LEU A 13 0.91 -39.67 60.91
CA LEU A 13 -0.24 -40.60 61.06
C LEU A 13 -1.57 -40.18 61.75
N ALA A 14 -2.63 -40.73 61.11
CA ALA A 14 -4.01 -41.08 61.53
C ALA A 14 -5.11 -40.00 61.37
N THR A 15 -6.19 -40.13 60.56
CA THR A 15 -7.28 -41.12 60.29
C THR A 15 -8.61 -40.50 60.78
N ILE A 16 -9.66 -40.49 59.94
CA ILE A 16 -11.04 -40.98 60.20
C ILE A 16 -11.98 -40.48 59.10
N ALA A 17 -12.71 -41.43 58.51
CA ALA A 17 -13.85 -41.26 57.61
C ALA A 17 -15.16 -41.26 58.41
N VAL A 18 -16.18 -40.52 57.98
CA VAL A 18 -17.58 -40.80 58.38
C VAL A 18 -18.53 -40.62 57.19
N LEU A 19 -19.33 -41.67 57.03
CA LEU A 19 -20.42 -41.96 56.11
C LEU A 19 -21.69 -41.19 56.52
N ALA A 20 -22.52 -40.75 55.57
CA ALA A 20 -23.91 -40.36 55.87
C ALA A 20 -24.86 -40.93 54.81
N ILE A 21 -25.77 -41.80 55.26
CA ILE A 21 -26.89 -42.41 54.53
C ILE A 21 -28.18 -42.11 55.32
N ALA A 22 -29.27 -41.87 54.57
CA ALA A 22 -30.71 -41.90 54.96
C ALA A 22 -31.24 -40.73 55.81
N ALA A 23 -32.49 -40.24 55.67
CA ALA A 23 -33.59 -40.49 54.72
C ALA A 23 -34.67 -39.39 54.85
N LEU A 24 -35.42 -39.24 53.75
CA LEU A 24 -36.82 -38.81 53.56
C LEU A 24 -37.62 -38.16 54.72
N SER A 25 -38.25 -37.03 54.41
CA SER A 25 -39.68 -36.83 54.68
C SER A 25 -40.33 -36.03 53.54
N ALA A 26 -41.47 -36.53 53.08
CA ALA A 26 -42.19 -36.12 51.88
C ALA A 26 -43.41 -35.24 52.21
N ALA A 27 -43.73 -34.29 51.33
CA ALA A 27 -45.07 -33.74 51.11
C ALA A 27 -45.13 -33.03 49.73
N PRO A 28 -46.31 -32.91 49.08
CA PRO A 28 -46.44 -33.21 47.66
C PRO A 28 -46.65 -31.99 46.74
N ALA A 29 -46.43 -32.23 45.44
CA ALA A 29 -47.35 -31.97 44.33
C ALA A 29 -46.82 -31.14 43.14
N ILE A 30 -47.21 -31.65 41.97
CA ILE A 30 -47.38 -31.03 40.65
C ILE A 30 -46.16 -31.06 39.70
N HIS A 31 -46.35 -31.85 38.64
CA HIS A 31 -45.55 -31.93 37.42
C HIS A 31 -45.22 -30.56 36.83
N ALA A 32 -43.93 -30.25 36.73
CA ALA A 32 -43.42 -29.33 35.72
C ALA A 32 -42.51 -30.16 34.79
N GLN A 33 -43.00 -30.40 33.58
CA GLN A 33 -42.23 -30.97 32.48
C GLN A 33 -41.12 -29.97 32.13
N GLU A 34 -39.87 -30.29 32.42
CA GLU A 34 -38.73 -29.55 31.87
C GLU A 34 -38.65 -29.83 30.38
N THR A 35 -38.99 -28.81 29.58
CA THR A 35 -38.73 -28.80 28.14
C THR A 35 -37.21 -28.81 27.92
N PRO A 36 -36.63 -29.76 27.15
CA PRO A 36 -35.21 -29.69 26.83
C PRO A 36 -34.94 -28.44 25.99
N ALA A 37 -33.85 -27.74 26.27
CA ALA A 37 -33.36 -26.66 25.41
C ALA A 37 -33.17 -27.17 23.96
N PRO A 38 -33.49 -26.36 22.93
CA PRO A 38 -33.35 -26.80 21.55
C PRO A 38 -31.87 -27.09 21.24
N ALA A 39 -31.61 -28.29 20.75
CA ALA A 39 -30.29 -28.69 20.26
C ALA A 39 -29.83 -27.74 19.15
N ALA A 40 -28.63 -27.19 19.28
CA ALA A 40 -27.97 -26.47 18.20
C ALA A 40 -27.84 -27.42 17.00
N ILE A 41 -28.53 -27.10 15.91
CA ILE A 41 -28.51 -27.91 14.69
C ILE A 41 -27.16 -27.64 14.03
N THR A 42 -26.19 -28.53 14.21
CA THR A 42 -24.93 -28.46 13.46
C THR A 42 -25.22 -28.91 12.02
N GLU A 43 -25.29 -27.96 11.08
CA GLU A 43 -25.37 -28.30 9.67
C GLU A 43 -24.06 -28.98 9.26
N THR A 44 -24.14 -30.23 8.78
CA THR A 44 -23.00 -30.98 8.27
C THR A 44 -22.91 -30.74 6.76
N HIS A 45 -21.85 -30.07 6.30
CA HIS A 45 -21.69 -29.76 4.87
C HIS A 45 -21.09 -30.93 4.10
N ALA A 46 -21.35 -30.98 2.78
CA ALA A 46 -20.77 -32.00 1.91
C ALA A 46 -19.24 -31.98 2.00
N LYS A 47 -18.64 -33.17 2.16
CA LYS A 47 -17.19 -33.31 2.31
C LYS A 47 -16.46 -32.69 1.12
N GLY A 48 -15.64 -31.68 1.40
CA GLY A 48 -14.87 -30.96 0.39
C GLY A 48 -15.55 -29.74 -0.23
N ASP A 49 -16.76 -29.37 0.18
CA ASP A 49 -17.42 -28.15 -0.29
C ASP A 49 -16.91 -26.92 0.47
N LEU A 50 -16.23 -26.03 -0.22
CA LEU A 50 -15.75 -24.76 0.33
C LEU A 50 -16.69 -23.59 0.05
N ALA A 51 -17.71 -23.75 -0.81
CA ALA A 51 -18.57 -22.65 -1.22
C ALA A 51 -19.25 -21.99 -0.02
N GLY A 52 -19.24 -20.66 0.01
CA GLY A 52 -19.90 -19.89 1.06
C GLY A 52 -19.01 -18.78 1.62
N ASP A 53 -19.57 -18.09 2.61
CA ASP A 53 -18.88 -17.04 3.34
C ASP A 53 -18.23 -17.63 4.58
N TRP A 54 -16.99 -17.23 4.82
CA TRP A 54 -16.16 -17.67 5.93
C TRP A 54 -15.70 -16.44 6.70
N GLN A 55 -15.92 -16.42 8.00
CA GLN A 55 -15.82 -15.21 8.81
C GLN A 55 -14.76 -15.40 9.88
N GLY A 56 -13.88 -14.43 10.06
CA GLY A 56 -12.79 -14.51 11.01
C GLY A 56 -12.36 -13.13 11.50
N MET A 57 -11.43 -13.12 12.44
CA MET A 57 -10.80 -11.91 12.96
C MET A 57 -9.33 -11.90 12.56
N LEU A 58 -8.84 -10.75 12.13
CA LEU A 58 -7.43 -10.53 11.79
C LEU A 58 -6.95 -9.22 12.43
N ASP A 59 -5.70 -9.18 12.88
CA ASP A 59 -5.17 -8.04 13.63
C ASP A 59 -4.30 -7.14 12.74
N PHE A 60 -4.79 -5.93 12.48
CA PHE A 60 -4.07 -4.88 11.76
C PHE A 60 -3.57 -3.77 12.69
N GLY A 61 -3.19 -4.12 13.92
CA GLY A 61 -2.99 -3.18 15.04
C GLY A 61 -4.25 -2.98 15.90
N LYS A 62 -5.39 -3.50 15.41
CA LYS A 62 -6.62 -3.73 16.16
C LYS A 62 -7.35 -4.95 15.59
N PRO A 63 -8.10 -5.72 16.40
CA PRO A 63 -8.94 -6.81 15.91
C PRO A 63 -9.95 -6.31 14.89
N THR A 64 -9.90 -6.85 13.67
CA THR A 64 -10.72 -6.43 12.53
C THR A 64 -11.45 -7.63 11.94
N LYS A 65 -12.75 -7.47 11.66
CA LYS A 65 -13.58 -8.51 11.02
C LYS A 65 -13.15 -8.70 9.57
N ILE A 66 -13.02 -9.94 9.15
CA ILE A 66 -12.77 -10.32 7.77
C ILE A 66 -13.76 -11.38 7.30
N VAL A 67 -14.16 -11.31 6.03
CA VAL A 67 -15.03 -12.30 5.39
C VAL A 67 -14.36 -12.80 4.12
N LEU A 68 -14.11 -14.10 4.03
CA LEU A 68 -13.65 -14.79 2.84
C LEU A 68 -14.85 -15.45 2.15
N ARG A 69 -15.24 -14.93 1.00
CA ARG A 69 -16.28 -15.52 0.15
C ARG A 69 -15.63 -16.46 -0.86
N ILE A 70 -15.99 -17.74 -0.81
CA ILE A 70 -15.52 -18.77 -1.75
C ILE A 70 -16.69 -19.19 -2.65
N THR A 71 -16.42 -19.28 -3.95
CA THR A 71 -17.38 -19.68 -4.98
C THR A 71 -16.78 -20.74 -5.89
N LYS A 72 -17.63 -21.60 -6.47
CA LYS A 72 -17.19 -22.55 -7.51
C LYS A 72 -16.82 -21.80 -8.78
N ALA A 73 -15.69 -22.14 -9.37
CA ALA A 73 -15.23 -21.63 -10.66
C ALA A 73 -15.18 -22.77 -11.70
N GLU A 74 -14.98 -22.45 -12.98
CA GLU A 74 -14.83 -23.46 -14.05
C GLU A 74 -13.72 -24.48 -13.74
N LYS A 75 -12.66 -24.04 -13.05
CA LYS A 75 -11.56 -24.87 -12.57
C LYS A 75 -11.30 -24.60 -11.09
N GLY A 76 -11.91 -25.40 -10.22
CA GLY A 76 -11.71 -25.32 -8.77
C GLY A 76 -12.52 -24.19 -8.11
N TRP A 77 -11.84 -23.33 -7.37
CA TRP A 77 -12.45 -22.34 -6.49
C TRP A 77 -11.99 -20.92 -6.83
N ALA A 78 -12.90 -19.96 -6.75
CA ALA A 78 -12.59 -18.54 -6.77
C ALA A 78 -12.96 -17.91 -5.44
N GLY A 79 -12.19 -16.93 -4.98
CA GLY A 79 -12.45 -16.28 -3.71
C GLY A 79 -12.24 -14.78 -3.72
N LYS A 80 -12.92 -14.14 -2.77
CA LYS A 80 -12.80 -12.72 -2.46
C LYS A 80 -12.70 -12.56 -0.95
N LEU A 81 -11.68 -11.84 -0.50
CA LEU A 81 -11.55 -11.44 0.89
C LEU A 81 -12.08 -10.02 1.07
N PHE A 82 -12.90 -9.81 2.09
CA PHE A 82 -13.43 -8.52 2.51
C PHE A 82 -12.88 -8.19 3.88
N ILE A 83 -12.26 -7.02 4.01
CA ILE A 83 -11.87 -6.48 5.31
C ILE A 83 -12.95 -5.48 5.70
N ILE A 84 -13.69 -5.79 6.77
CA ILE A 84 -14.83 -5.00 7.20
C ILE A 84 -14.31 -3.80 7.99
N ARG A 85 -14.59 -2.61 7.46
CA ARG A 85 -14.23 -1.32 8.08
C ARG A 85 -15.46 -0.43 8.15
N ASP A 86 -15.37 0.60 9.00
CA ASP A 86 -16.43 1.58 9.18
C ASP A 86 -16.73 2.36 7.88
N ASP A 87 -15.73 2.51 7.00
CA ASP A 87 -15.83 3.18 5.70
C ASP A 87 -16.19 2.23 4.54
N GLY A 88 -16.50 0.97 4.83
CA GLY A 88 -16.95 -0.03 3.85
C GLY A 88 -15.98 -1.19 3.63
N ALA A 89 -16.30 -2.08 2.69
CA ALA A 89 -15.51 -3.26 2.39
C ALA A 89 -15.28 -3.43 0.89
N GLN A 90 -14.02 -3.27 0.46
CA GLN A 90 -13.60 -3.53 -0.92
C GLN A 90 -13.25 -5.02 -1.09
N PRO A 91 -13.69 -5.69 -2.18
CA PRO A 91 -13.31 -7.06 -2.46
C PRO A 91 -11.83 -7.15 -2.87
N ILE A 92 -11.06 -7.97 -2.17
CA ILE A 92 -9.68 -8.30 -2.49
C ILE A 92 -9.68 -9.67 -3.16
N ASN A 93 -9.11 -9.77 -4.36
CA ASN A 93 -9.00 -11.04 -5.06
C ASN A 93 -8.04 -12.00 -4.33
N THR A 94 -8.41 -13.27 -4.32
CA THR A 94 -7.56 -14.36 -3.86
C THR A 94 -7.19 -15.29 -5.02
N SER A 95 -6.00 -15.87 -4.97
CA SER A 95 -5.55 -16.93 -5.86
C SER A 95 -5.26 -18.23 -5.11
N THR A 96 -5.02 -19.30 -5.88
CA THR A 96 -4.56 -20.63 -5.39
C THR A 96 -5.41 -21.25 -4.27
N ILE A 97 -6.74 -21.10 -4.33
CA ILE A 97 -7.62 -21.77 -3.34
C ILE A 97 -7.62 -23.27 -3.60
N THR A 98 -7.04 -24.02 -2.68
CA THR A 98 -6.93 -25.49 -2.77
C THR A 98 -7.38 -26.14 -1.47
N LEU A 99 -7.99 -27.32 -1.61
CA LEU A 99 -8.29 -28.23 -0.51
C LEU A 99 -7.76 -29.62 -0.87
N ASP A 100 -6.74 -30.09 -0.15
CA ASP A 100 -6.20 -31.44 -0.27
C ASP A 100 -6.45 -32.20 1.04
N GLY A 101 -7.41 -33.13 1.00
CA GLY A 101 -7.96 -33.73 2.22
C GLY A 101 -8.62 -32.66 3.11
N SER A 102 -8.02 -32.38 4.27
CA SER A 102 -8.42 -31.28 5.17
C SER A 102 -7.49 -30.06 5.08
N ALA A 103 -6.37 -30.15 4.35
CA ALA A 103 -5.42 -29.06 4.22
C ALA A 103 -5.95 -28.01 3.24
N PHE A 104 -6.20 -26.81 3.75
CA PHE A 104 -6.70 -25.67 3.00
C PHE A 104 -5.61 -24.62 2.82
N LYS A 105 -5.48 -24.11 1.61
CA LYS A 105 -4.52 -23.04 1.28
C LYS A 105 -5.16 -22.00 0.38
N LEU A 106 -4.81 -20.73 0.60
CA LEU A 106 -5.15 -19.60 -0.27
C LEU A 106 -4.02 -18.57 -0.29
N THR A 107 -3.99 -17.78 -1.35
CA THR A 107 -3.12 -16.59 -1.48
C THR A 107 -3.98 -15.35 -1.70
N ILE A 108 -3.58 -14.23 -1.09
CA ILE A 108 -4.23 -12.92 -1.22
C ILE A 108 -3.35 -12.02 -2.08
N ASP A 109 -3.76 -11.79 -3.32
CA ASP A 109 -2.90 -11.27 -4.40
C ASP A 109 -2.28 -9.91 -4.06
N VAL A 110 -3.10 -8.96 -3.60
CA VAL A 110 -2.66 -7.57 -3.34
C VAL A 110 -1.81 -7.48 -2.06
N MET A 111 -1.96 -8.43 -1.14
CA MET A 111 -1.24 -8.43 0.13
C MET A 111 0.04 -9.28 0.10
N GLY A 112 0.25 -10.09 -0.95
CA GLY A 112 1.33 -11.08 -0.98
C GLY A 112 1.25 -12.08 0.19
N ALA A 113 0.07 -12.24 0.78
CA ALA A 113 -0.14 -13.04 1.98
C ALA A 113 -0.64 -14.43 1.63
N THR A 114 -0.20 -15.44 2.39
CA THR A 114 -0.63 -16.83 2.24
C THR A 114 -1.28 -17.30 3.53
N TYR A 115 -2.43 -17.96 3.42
CA TYR A 115 -3.08 -18.60 4.56
C TYR A 115 -3.06 -20.11 4.37
N GLU A 116 -2.59 -20.81 5.39
CA GLU A 116 -2.60 -22.26 5.47
C GLU A 116 -3.37 -22.69 6.71
N GLY A 117 -4.35 -23.56 6.53
CA GLY A 117 -5.23 -24.00 7.60
C GLY A 117 -5.79 -25.40 7.38
N THR A 118 -6.52 -25.88 8.39
CA THR A 118 -7.13 -27.20 8.39
C THR A 118 -8.64 -27.06 8.51
N LEU A 119 -9.36 -27.59 7.51
CA LEU A 119 -10.82 -27.69 7.51
C LEU A 119 -11.27 -28.75 8.53
N SER A 120 -12.23 -28.39 9.37
CA SER A 120 -12.79 -29.30 10.36
C SER A 120 -13.63 -30.42 9.70
N PRO A 121 -13.78 -31.59 10.35
CA PRO A 121 -14.52 -32.72 9.79
C PRO A 121 -16.00 -32.42 9.48
N ASP A 122 -16.63 -31.51 10.22
CA ASP A 122 -18.01 -31.05 10.01
C ASP A 122 -18.12 -30.00 8.88
N GLY A 123 -16.99 -29.50 8.38
CA GLY A 123 -16.92 -28.51 7.32
C GLY A 123 -17.27 -27.09 7.77
N ASN A 124 -17.36 -26.81 9.07
CA ASN A 124 -17.82 -25.53 9.62
C ASN A 124 -16.71 -24.56 9.99
N THR A 125 -15.48 -25.03 10.14
CA THR A 125 -14.35 -24.18 10.55
C THR A 125 -13.09 -24.47 9.75
N ILE A 126 -12.28 -23.45 9.51
CA ILE A 126 -10.92 -23.60 9.02
C ILE A 126 -10.01 -22.86 9.99
N THR A 127 -9.17 -23.62 10.69
CA THR A 127 -8.23 -23.10 11.68
C THR A 127 -6.86 -23.04 11.04
N GLY A 128 -6.21 -21.88 11.02
CA GLY A 128 -4.96 -21.72 10.30
C GLY A 128 -4.16 -20.50 10.68
N THR A 129 -3.11 -20.25 9.90
CA THR A 129 -2.17 -19.15 10.10
C THR A 129 -2.04 -18.35 8.81
N MET A 130 -2.20 -17.04 8.91
CA MET A 130 -1.90 -16.07 7.87
C MET A 130 -0.41 -15.69 7.94
N THR A 131 0.27 -15.71 6.80
CA THR A 131 1.68 -15.37 6.62
C THR A 131 1.81 -14.30 5.54
N GLY A 132 2.85 -13.46 5.60
CA GLY A 132 3.07 -12.34 4.66
C GLY A 132 3.02 -10.95 5.31
N GLY A 133 2.60 -10.86 6.56
CA GLY A 133 2.81 -9.67 7.41
C GLY A 133 4.15 -9.74 8.17
N PRO A 134 4.47 -8.71 8.99
CA PRO A 134 5.72 -8.68 9.78
C PRO A 134 5.84 -9.85 10.77
N LYS A 135 4.71 -10.47 11.15
CA LYS A 135 4.65 -11.70 11.94
C LYS A 135 3.51 -12.60 11.42
N PRO A 136 3.66 -13.94 11.42
CA PRO A 136 2.54 -14.85 11.22
C PRO A 136 1.44 -14.62 12.25
N GLN A 137 0.17 -14.67 11.84
CA GLN A 137 -0.98 -14.45 12.71
C GLN A 137 -1.98 -15.61 12.60
N PRO A 138 -2.46 -16.17 13.72
CA PRO A 138 -3.52 -17.16 13.69
C PRO A 138 -4.83 -16.52 13.22
N VAL A 139 -5.53 -17.19 12.30
CA VAL A 139 -6.84 -16.78 11.81
C VAL A 139 -7.73 -18.01 11.79
N ASN A 140 -8.85 -17.93 12.50
CA ASN A 140 -9.85 -18.99 12.49
C ASN A 140 -11.07 -18.49 11.73
N PHE A 141 -11.37 -19.17 10.64
CA PHE A 141 -12.58 -18.91 9.86
C PHE A 141 -13.70 -19.83 10.31
N ALA A 142 -14.85 -19.26 10.63
CA ALA A 142 -16.10 -19.98 10.83
C ALA A 142 -17.00 -19.76 9.60
N ARG A 143 -17.60 -20.82 9.08
CA ARG A 143 -18.54 -20.72 7.98
C ARG A 143 -19.78 -19.93 8.44
N ALA A 144 -20.20 -18.98 7.63
CA ALA A 144 -21.40 -18.19 7.85
C ALA A 144 -22.65 -18.99 7.48
N THR A 145 -23.63 -18.99 8.37
CA THR A 145 -25.02 -19.32 8.04
C THR A 145 -25.77 -18.04 7.70
N LYS A 146 -27.02 -18.15 7.24
CA LYS A 146 -27.87 -16.97 6.97
C LYS A 146 -28.07 -16.11 8.23
N GLU A 147 -28.09 -16.72 9.41
CA GLU A 147 -28.32 -16.08 10.70
C GLU A 147 -27.05 -15.48 11.30
N THR A 148 -25.87 -16.00 10.93
CA THR A 148 -24.58 -15.62 11.52
C THR A 148 -23.71 -14.79 10.57
N ALA A 149 -24.12 -14.62 9.31
CA ALA A 149 -23.41 -13.82 8.32
C ALA A 149 -23.31 -12.36 8.77
N TRP A 150 -22.08 -11.87 8.93
CA TRP A 150 -21.80 -10.46 9.07
C TRP A 150 -22.13 -9.75 7.78
N GLU A 151 -22.74 -8.58 7.93
CA GLU A 151 -22.97 -7.68 6.82
C GLU A 151 -21.62 -7.26 6.21
N ILE A 152 -21.50 -7.42 4.90
CA ILE A 152 -20.38 -6.88 4.14
C ILE A 152 -20.86 -5.50 3.67
N PRO A 153 -20.40 -4.40 4.30
CA PRO A 153 -20.83 -3.07 3.91
C PRO A 153 -20.41 -2.83 2.46
N PRO A 154 -21.22 -2.07 1.69
CA PRO A 154 -20.88 -1.77 0.31
C PRO A 154 -19.51 -1.10 0.24
N PRO A 155 -18.80 -1.25 -0.89
CA PRO A 155 -17.54 -0.56 -1.09
C PRO A 155 -17.74 0.95 -0.93
N PRO A 156 -16.80 1.70 -0.31
CA PRO A 156 -16.91 3.15 -0.22
C PRO A 156 -17.15 3.76 -1.60
N ALA A 157 -18.05 4.73 -1.66
CA ALA A 157 -18.24 5.51 -2.87
C ALA A 157 -16.90 6.09 -3.32
N PRO A 158 -16.56 6.02 -4.62
CA PRO A 158 -15.32 6.59 -5.11
C PRO A 158 -15.27 8.08 -4.75
N PRO A 159 -14.10 8.61 -4.39
CA PRO A 159 -13.98 10.02 -4.06
C PRO A 159 -14.46 10.87 -5.23
N LYS A 160 -15.31 11.87 -4.95
CA LYS A 160 -15.73 12.86 -5.93
C LYS A 160 -14.49 13.60 -6.42
N LEU A 161 -14.15 13.46 -7.69
CA LEU A 161 -13.05 14.19 -8.31
C LEU A 161 -13.47 15.64 -8.60
N MET A 162 -12.51 16.55 -8.56
CA MET A 162 -12.72 17.89 -9.13
C MET A 162 -12.97 17.80 -10.64
N ALA A 163 -13.69 18.79 -11.20
CA ALA A 163 -13.82 18.93 -12.65
C ALA A 163 -12.42 19.02 -13.29
N ALA A 164 -12.15 18.31 -14.38
CA ALA A 164 -10.79 18.13 -14.91
C ALA A 164 -10.09 19.44 -15.35
N ASP A 165 -10.89 20.44 -15.70
CA ASP A 165 -10.51 21.78 -16.16
C ASP A 165 -10.56 22.85 -15.06
N ALA A 166 -10.96 22.51 -13.84
CA ALA A 166 -10.94 23.45 -12.72
C ALA A 166 -9.50 23.92 -12.43
N ASP A 167 -9.37 25.19 -12.04
CA ASP A 167 -8.10 25.84 -11.66
C ASP A 167 -8.07 26.17 -10.15
N PRO A 168 -8.02 25.15 -9.27
CA PRO A 168 -8.12 25.37 -7.83
C PRO A 168 -6.89 26.08 -7.25
N ALA A 169 -7.09 26.68 -6.07
CA ALA A 169 -6.03 27.14 -5.18
C ALA A 169 -6.27 26.59 -3.75
N PHE A 170 -5.29 26.74 -2.86
CA PHE A 170 -5.51 26.46 -1.45
C PHE A 170 -6.25 27.65 -0.82
N GLU A 171 -7.47 27.43 -0.32
CA GLU A 171 -8.23 28.40 0.47
C GLU A 171 -7.50 28.71 1.78
N VAL A 172 -7.04 27.65 2.45
CA VAL A 172 -6.26 27.73 3.68
C VAL A 172 -5.00 26.90 3.51
N ALA A 173 -3.85 27.47 3.84
CA ALA A 173 -2.58 26.77 3.92
C ALA A 173 -1.83 27.22 5.17
N THR A 174 -1.55 26.27 6.05
CA THR A 174 -0.71 26.46 7.23
C THR A 174 0.66 25.89 6.93
N ILE A 175 1.71 26.68 7.16
CA ILE A 175 3.10 26.30 6.95
C ILE A 175 3.83 26.45 8.29
N LYS A 176 4.41 25.37 8.78
CA LYS A 176 5.12 25.35 10.07
C LYS A 176 6.54 24.81 9.87
N PRO A 177 7.57 25.42 10.46
CA PRO A 177 8.90 24.81 10.48
C PRO A 177 8.87 23.42 11.13
N ASN A 178 9.60 22.48 10.54
CA ASN A 178 9.79 21.15 11.08
C ASN A 178 11.25 21.02 11.59
N PRO A 179 11.48 21.01 12.91
CA PRO A 179 12.81 20.94 13.50
C PRO A 179 13.31 19.50 13.71
N SER A 180 12.66 18.48 13.12
CA SER A 180 13.01 17.07 13.35
C SER A 180 14.43 16.69 12.94
N GLY A 181 15.08 17.50 12.10
CA GLY A 181 16.41 17.23 11.57
C GLY A 181 16.43 16.14 10.49
N ALA A 182 15.28 15.59 10.12
CA ALA A 182 15.18 14.65 9.02
C ALA A 182 15.53 15.35 7.69
N SER A 183 16.35 14.69 6.87
CA SER A 183 16.85 15.28 5.63
C SER A 183 15.93 15.09 4.42
N GLN A 184 14.90 14.23 4.54
CA GLN A 184 14.00 13.84 3.46
C GLN A 184 12.54 14.13 3.78
N ILE A 185 11.74 14.37 2.73
CA ILE A 185 10.28 14.47 2.85
C ILE A 185 9.70 13.19 3.46
N GLN A 186 8.85 13.35 4.48
CA GLN A 186 8.24 12.25 5.24
C GLN A 186 6.80 11.94 4.82
N GLY A 187 6.36 12.50 3.68
CA GLY A 187 5.10 12.16 3.04
C GLY A 187 4.44 13.37 2.36
N LEU A 188 3.73 13.07 1.27
CA LEU A 188 2.77 13.95 0.61
C LEU A 188 1.47 13.17 0.51
N ASN A 189 0.41 13.67 1.14
CA ASN A 189 -0.87 12.98 1.23
C ASN A 189 -2.00 13.88 0.75
N VAL A 190 -2.92 13.28 -0.01
CA VAL A 190 -4.21 13.88 -0.33
C VAL A 190 -5.29 12.95 0.24
N ARG A 191 -6.00 13.40 1.27
CA ARG A 191 -7.11 12.66 1.90
C ARG A 191 -8.39 13.45 1.74
N GLY A 192 -9.19 13.07 0.75
CA GLY A 192 -10.34 13.87 0.34
C GLY A 192 -9.88 15.25 -0.10
N ARG A 193 -10.35 16.29 0.59
CA ARG A 193 -9.93 17.68 0.37
C ARG A 193 -8.71 18.11 1.20
N ASN A 194 -8.12 17.25 2.02
CA ASN A 194 -6.96 17.66 2.82
C ASN A 194 -5.66 17.31 2.11
N PHE A 195 -4.83 18.32 1.87
CA PHE A 195 -3.45 18.16 1.43
C PHE A 195 -2.51 18.32 2.62
N THR A 196 -1.63 17.35 2.81
CA THR A 196 -0.58 17.46 3.82
C THR A 196 0.77 17.06 3.27
N THR A 197 1.79 17.83 3.63
CA THR A 197 3.19 17.41 3.50
C THR A 197 3.88 17.48 4.84
N ARG A 198 4.85 16.58 5.04
CA ARG A 198 5.65 16.54 6.26
C ARG A 198 7.12 16.58 5.93
N ASN A 199 7.84 17.43 6.66
CA ASN A 199 9.27 17.60 6.53
C ASN A 199 9.73 17.90 5.08
N SER A 200 9.03 18.79 4.39
CA SER A 200 9.33 19.15 2.99
C SER A 200 10.25 20.37 2.92
N ALA A 201 11.26 20.34 2.05
CA ALA A 201 12.00 21.51 1.63
C ALA A 201 11.19 22.32 0.60
N VAL A 202 11.54 23.60 0.40
CA VAL A 202 10.93 24.39 -0.68
C VAL A 202 11.35 23.84 -2.04
N SER A 203 12.58 23.34 -2.18
CA SER A 203 13.03 22.66 -3.40
C SER A 203 12.27 21.39 -3.71
N ASP A 204 11.79 20.64 -2.70
CA ASP A 204 10.94 19.46 -2.92
C ASP A 204 9.61 19.88 -3.61
N LEU A 205 9.01 20.96 -3.12
CA LEU A 205 7.75 21.49 -3.65
C LEU A 205 7.93 22.06 -5.07
N ILE A 206 9.04 22.76 -5.33
CA ILE A 206 9.38 23.25 -6.67
C ILE A 206 9.60 22.06 -7.62
N SER A 207 10.41 21.08 -7.21
CA SER A 207 10.71 19.88 -8.01
C SER A 207 9.42 19.16 -8.40
N PHE A 208 8.51 18.95 -7.44
CA PHE A 208 7.22 18.30 -7.67
C PHE A 208 6.28 19.12 -8.56
N ALA A 209 6.15 20.42 -8.29
CA ALA A 209 5.19 21.28 -8.99
C ALA A 209 5.58 21.54 -10.46
N TYR A 210 6.87 21.61 -10.74
CA TYR A 210 7.40 21.92 -12.07
C TYR A 210 7.95 20.70 -12.82
N ASP A 211 7.83 19.49 -12.25
CA ASP A 211 8.30 18.25 -12.87
C ASP A 211 9.80 18.26 -13.17
N VAL A 212 10.61 18.91 -12.34
CA VAL A 212 12.06 19.00 -12.49
C VAL A 212 12.78 18.20 -11.40
N GLN A 213 14.01 17.80 -11.70
CA GLN A 213 14.91 17.21 -10.70
C GLN A 213 15.56 18.33 -9.87
N SER A 214 15.85 18.08 -8.59
CA SER A 214 16.33 19.12 -7.67
C SER A 214 17.63 19.82 -8.09
N LYS A 215 18.54 19.15 -8.82
CA LYS A 215 19.76 19.74 -9.41
C LYS A 215 19.47 20.68 -10.59
N GLN A 216 18.24 20.69 -11.11
CA GLN A 216 17.76 21.67 -12.09
C GLN A 216 17.27 22.95 -11.42
N ILE A 217 17.24 23.03 -10.09
CA ILE A 217 16.92 24.26 -9.36
C ILE A 217 18.25 24.94 -9.04
N VAL A 218 18.48 26.12 -9.60
CA VAL A 218 19.75 26.84 -9.50
C VAL A 218 19.53 28.27 -9.02
N GLY A 219 20.54 28.85 -8.37
CA GLY A 219 20.46 30.23 -7.84
C GLY A 219 19.62 30.37 -6.57
N ALA A 220 19.07 29.27 -6.04
CA ALA A 220 18.33 29.26 -4.79
C ALA A 220 19.26 29.53 -3.59
N PRO A 221 18.83 30.31 -2.57
CA PRO A 221 19.53 30.37 -1.31
C PRO A 221 19.53 29.02 -0.58
N ASP A 222 20.59 28.71 0.16
CA ASP A 222 20.80 27.45 0.90
C ASP A 222 19.58 26.96 1.72
N TRP A 223 18.79 27.87 2.29
CA TRP A 223 17.65 27.52 3.12
C TRP A 223 16.54 26.81 2.34
N VAL A 224 16.45 27.01 1.01
CA VAL A 224 15.46 26.38 0.14
C VAL A 224 15.59 24.85 0.16
N ASP A 225 16.83 24.35 0.30
CA ASP A 225 17.17 22.93 0.38
C ASP A 225 17.35 22.40 1.80
N LYS A 226 17.52 23.28 2.79
CA LYS A 226 17.88 22.91 4.18
C LYS A 226 16.74 23.07 5.17
N ASP A 227 15.99 24.17 5.09
CA ASP A 227 14.86 24.40 5.99
C ASP A 227 13.74 23.42 5.61
N ARG A 228 13.01 22.95 6.62
CA ARG A 228 11.96 21.93 6.44
C ARG A 228 10.65 22.45 6.99
N PHE A 229 9.56 22.09 6.32
CA PHE A 229 8.23 22.57 6.63
C PHE A 229 7.22 21.43 6.66
N ASP A 230 6.27 21.53 7.59
CA ASP A 230 5.01 20.82 7.55
C ASP A 230 3.96 21.75 6.94
N ILE A 231 3.27 21.26 5.92
CA ILE A 231 2.20 21.99 5.24
C ILE A 231 0.89 21.25 5.45
N ASP A 232 -0.12 21.97 5.92
CA ASP A 232 -1.50 21.51 6.00
C ASP A 232 -2.37 22.48 5.20
N ALA A 233 -3.04 22.00 4.16
CA ALA A 233 -3.79 22.86 3.26
C ALA A 233 -5.10 22.24 2.78
N VAL A 234 -6.06 23.11 2.46
CA VAL A 234 -7.40 22.75 1.98
C VAL A 234 -7.70 23.53 0.69
N PRO A 235 -8.07 22.86 -0.42
CA PRO A 235 -8.49 23.50 -1.66
C PRO A 235 -9.78 24.31 -1.50
N ASP A 236 -9.88 25.41 -2.25
CA ASP A 236 -11.11 26.20 -2.43
C ASP A 236 -12.22 25.43 -3.18
N THR A 237 -11.83 24.44 -3.97
CA THR A 237 -12.73 23.68 -4.84
C THR A 237 -13.14 22.36 -4.20
N GLU A 238 -14.39 21.95 -4.41
CA GLU A 238 -14.87 20.64 -3.94
C GLU A 238 -14.31 19.47 -4.76
N GLY A 239 -13.96 18.40 -4.06
CA GLY A 239 -13.52 17.14 -4.65
C GLY A 239 -12.03 16.89 -4.44
N VAL A 240 -11.57 15.74 -4.89
CA VAL A 240 -10.15 15.36 -4.86
C VAL A 240 -9.47 15.92 -6.11
N PRO A 241 -8.37 16.69 -5.96
CA PRO A 241 -7.65 17.22 -7.11
C PRO A 241 -6.98 16.10 -7.88
N ASN A 242 -6.98 16.20 -9.21
CA ASN A 242 -6.11 15.36 -10.04
C ASN A 242 -4.64 15.84 -9.94
N PRO A 243 -3.65 15.06 -10.40
CA PRO A 243 -2.23 15.43 -10.27
C PRO A 243 -1.87 16.79 -10.89
N LYS A 244 -2.48 17.17 -12.02
CA LYS A 244 -2.24 18.47 -12.67
C LYS A 244 -2.77 19.62 -11.82
N GLN A 245 -3.96 19.46 -11.24
CA GLN A 245 -4.56 20.43 -10.34
C GLN A 245 -3.73 20.60 -9.08
N LEU A 246 -3.27 19.48 -8.49
CA LEU A 246 -2.44 19.53 -7.30
C LEU A 246 -1.14 20.29 -7.54
N LYS A 247 -0.45 20.04 -8.65
CA LYS A 247 0.74 20.80 -9.05
C LYS A 247 0.42 22.28 -9.20
N THR A 248 -0.69 22.62 -9.84
CA THR A 248 -1.13 24.01 -10.04
C THR A 248 -1.36 24.72 -8.71
N MET A 249 -2.02 24.07 -7.76
CA MET A 249 -2.21 24.60 -6.41
C MET A 249 -0.88 24.84 -5.68
N ILE A 250 0.08 23.92 -5.80
CA ILE A 250 1.41 24.09 -5.20
C ILE A 250 2.17 25.24 -5.87
N LYS A 251 2.06 25.42 -7.20
CA LYS A 251 2.64 26.59 -7.89
C LYS A 251 2.09 27.90 -7.34
N LYS A 252 0.77 27.99 -7.18
CA LYS A 252 0.11 29.17 -6.56
C LYS A 252 0.59 29.40 -5.12
N LEU A 253 0.66 28.33 -4.31
CA LEU A 253 1.20 28.41 -2.95
C LEU A 253 2.65 28.93 -2.91
N LEU A 254 3.52 28.43 -3.79
CA LEU A 254 4.91 28.87 -3.89
C LEU A 254 5.03 30.35 -4.29
N ALA A 255 4.23 30.78 -5.27
CA ALA A 255 4.17 32.19 -5.68
C ALA A 255 3.64 33.09 -4.56
N ASP A 256 2.59 32.67 -3.85
CA ASP A 256 1.92 33.52 -2.86
C ASP A 256 2.67 33.57 -1.52
N ARG A 257 3.10 32.42 -1.01
CA ARG A 257 3.66 32.26 0.34
C ARG A 257 5.18 32.38 0.41
N PHE A 258 5.88 32.05 -0.67
CA PHE A 258 7.33 32.13 -0.77
C PHE A 258 7.80 33.16 -1.80
N LYS A 259 6.88 33.90 -2.44
CA LYS A 259 7.19 34.92 -3.45
C LYS A 259 8.10 34.41 -4.56
N LEU A 260 7.94 33.14 -4.91
CA LEU A 260 8.79 32.45 -5.87
C LEU A 260 8.65 33.10 -7.26
N THR A 261 9.77 33.60 -7.79
CA THR A 261 9.91 33.98 -9.19
C THR A 261 11.18 33.35 -9.75
N PHE A 262 11.17 33.03 -11.04
CA PHE A 262 12.27 32.36 -11.73
C PHE A 262 12.15 32.56 -13.23
N HIS A 263 13.24 32.25 -13.94
CA HIS A 263 13.25 32.06 -15.37
C HIS A 263 13.84 30.70 -15.73
N MET A 264 13.57 30.25 -16.96
CA MET A 264 14.12 29.03 -17.52
C MET A 264 15.37 29.36 -18.33
N GLU A 265 16.43 28.57 -18.16
CA GLU A 265 17.62 28.66 -19.00
C GLU A 265 18.22 27.28 -19.24
N LYS A 266 19.18 27.17 -20.17
CA LYS A 266 19.90 25.92 -20.42
C LYS A 266 21.25 25.93 -19.74
N ARG A 267 21.55 24.86 -18.98
CA ARG A 267 22.88 24.62 -18.41
C ARG A 267 23.38 23.23 -18.75
N GLU A 268 24.69 23.14 -18.95
CA GLU A 268 25.39 21.85 -19.08
C GLU A 268 25.38 21.14 -17.71
N LEU A 269 24.60 20.06 -17.60
CA LEU A 269 24.51 19.22 -16.41
C LEU A 269 24.82 17.76 -16.76
N SER A 270 25.24 16.99 -15.76
CA SER A 270 25.24 15.54 -15.91
C SER A 270 23.80 15.03 -15.77
N ALA A 271 23.29 14.42 -16.84
CA ALA A 271 21.94 13.92 -16.95
C ALA A 271 21.93 12.51 -17.51
N TYR A 272 20.80 11.82 -17.33
CA TYR A 272 20.51 10.63 -18.10
C TYR A 272 19.77 11.02 -19.38
N VAL A 273 20.12 10.42 -20.50
CA VAL A 273 19.54 10.72 -21.80
C VAL A 273 18.83 9.48 -22.34
N LEU A 274 17.53 9.63 -22.54
CA LEU A 274 16.65 8.58 -23.03
C LEU A 274 16.65 8.61 -24.56
N THR A 275 17.02 7.49 -25.18
CA THR A 275 17.05 7.30 -26.63
C THR A 275 16.35 6.00 -27.01
N VAL A 276 16.01 5.84 -28.30
CA VAL A 276 15.54 4.55 -28.81
C VAL A 276 16.74 3.62 -28.97
N ASP A 277 16.64 2.40 -28.46
CA ASP A 277 17.70 1.40 -28.59
C ASP A 277 17.86 0.96 -30.06
N LYS A 278 19.04 0.41 -30.41
CA LYS A 278 19.32 -0.15 -31.74
C LYS A 278 18.34 -1.25 -32.17
N THR A 279 17.70 -1.93 -31.22
CA THR A 279 16.67 -2.95 -31.47
C THR A 279 15.29 -2.36 -31.77
N GLY A 280 15.13 -1.04 -31.67
CA GLY A 280 13.88 -0.33 -31.87
C GLY A 280 13.00 -0.31 -30.62
N GLN A 281 12.07 0.64 -30.59
CA GLN A 281 11.11 0.82 -29.50
C GLN A 281 10.07 -0.31 -29.46
N LYS A 282 9.74 -0.80 -28.25
CA LYS A 282 8.74 -1.84 -27.98
C LYS A 282 7.55 -1.28 -27.20
N LEU A 283 7.14 -0.06 -27.52
CA LEU A 283 6.01 0.64 -26.91
C LEU A 283 4.73 0.31 -27.67
N THR A 284 3.64 0.14 -26.92
CA THR A 284 2.30 -0.04 -27.51
C THR A 284 1.58 1.30 -27.51
N PRO A 285 1.12 1.83 -28.66
CA PRO A 285 0.28 3.02 -28.68
C PRO A 285 -1.00 2.81 -27.85
N THR A 286 -1.34 3.77 -27.00
CA THR A 286 -2.49 3.62 -26.11
C THR A 286 -3.81 3.64 -26.89
N GLN A 287 -4.79 2.88 -26.41
CA GLN A 287 -6.18 2.92 -26.87
C GLN A 287 -7.09 3.72 -25.93
N LEU A 288 -6.53 4.24 -24.84
CA LEU A 288 -7.28 5.02 -23.86
C LEU A 288 -7.53 6.44 -24.39
N THR A 289 -8.77 6.89 -24.31
CA THR A 289 -9.20 8.24 -24.74
C THR A 289 -9.20 9.26 -23.60
N GLY A 290 -8.88 8.83 -22.37
CA GLY A 290 -8.81 9.70 -21.20
C GLY A 290 -7.67 10.72 -21.27
N PRO A 291 -7.77 11.85 -20.54
CA PRO A 291 -6.75 12.89 -20.62
C PRO A 291 -5.50 12.59 -19.77
N LEU A 292 -5.65 11.83 -18.69
CA LEU A 292 -4.58 11.67 -17.68
C LEU A 292 -3.72 10.43 -17.93
N PRO A 293 -2.40 10.54 -17.80
CA PRO A 293 -1.51 9.39 -17.80
C PRO A 293 -1.56 8.68 -16.44
N GLY A 294 -1.29 7.37 -16.45
CA GLY A 294 -1.12 6.55 -15.25
C GLY A 294 0.29 6.02 -15.18
N LEU A 295 1.07 6.47 -14.19
CA LEU A 295 2.41 5.95 -13.91
C LEU A 295 2.47 5.47 -12.47
N GLY A 296 3.06 4.31 -12.25
CA GLY A 296 3.16 3.77 -10.90
C GLY A 296 3.97 2.50 -10.81
N PHE A 297 4.37 2.20 -9.58
CA PHE A 297 5.03 0.96 -9.22
C PHE A 297 4.05 -0.04 -8.67
N ARG A 298 4.31 -1.31 -8.93
CA ARG A 298 3.76 -2.42 -8.17
C ARG A 298 4.89 -3.39 -7.79
N PRO A 299 4.81 -4.02 -6.62
CA PRO A 299 5.66 -5.16 -6.31
C PRO A 299 5.53 -6.22 -7.42
N GLY A 300 6.64 -6.85 -7.77
CA GLY A 300 6.66 -8.01 -8.65
C GLY A 300 7.69 -9.03 -8.16
N ASP A 301 7.60 -10.25 -8.67
CA ASP A 301 8.52 -11.32 -8.28
C ASP A 301 9.97 -10.92 -8.57
N GLY A 302 10.80 -10.82 -7.53
CA GLY A 302 12.22 -10.46 -7.64
C GLY A 302 12.49 -9.02 -8.10
N GLY A 303 11.55 -8.07 -7.92
CA GLY A 303 11.79 -6.66 -8.26
C GLY A 303 10.56 -5.74 -8.19
N LEU A 304 10.66 -4.57 -8.81
CA LEU A 304 9.55 -3.65 -9.03
C LEU A 304 9.12 -3.70 -10.49
N THR A 305 7.81 -3.64 -10.72
CA THR A 305 7.27 -3.36 -12.05
C THR A 305 6.83 -1.91 -12.11
N LEU A 306 7.41 -1.14 -13.03
CA LEU A 306 6.86 0.16 -13.42
C LEU A 306 5.86 -0.05 -14.55
N GLY A 307 4.66 0.49 -14.39
CA GLY A 307 3.67 0.59 -15.45
C GLY A 307 3.47 2.04 -15.89
N VAL A 308 3.40 2.25 -17.20
CA VAL A 308 2.97 3.49 -17.84
C VAL A 308 1.73 3.17 -18.66
N ARG A 309 0.68 3.95 -18.48
CA ARG A 309 -0.58 3.86 -19.23
C ARG A 309 -0.97 5.23 -19.72
N ASN A 310 -1.35 5.35 -20.99
CA ASN A 310 -1.78 6.60 -21.62
C ASN A 310 -0.77 7.75 -21.42
N GLY A 311 0.53 7.42 -21.35
CA GLY A 311 1.60 8.36 -21.00
C GLY A 311 2.50 8.72 -22.18
N THR A 312 2.95 9.97 -22.23
CA THR A 312 4.02 10.40 -23.15
C THR A 312 5.39 10.00 -22.59
N LEU A 313 6.45 10.06 -23.42
CA LEU A 313 7.80 9.87 -22.90
C LEU A 313 8.27 11.04 -22.02
N THR A 314 7.72 12.24 -22.21
CA THR A 314 7.90 13.35 -21.27
C THR A 314 7.33 13.02 -19.89
N ASP A 315 6.12 12.45 -19.80
CA ASP A 315 5.55 12.00 -18.52
C ASP A 315 6.46 10.96 -17.85
N PHE A 316 7.02 10.05 -18.65
CA PHE A 316 7.92 9.01 -18.19
C PHE A 316 9.27 9.54 -17.69
N THR A 317 9.93 10.45 -18.43
CA THR A 317 11.20 11.05 -18.00
C THR A 317 11.02 11.91 -16.75
N ASN A 318 9.94 12.68 -16.68
CA ASN A 318 9.59 13.48 -15.50
C ASN A 318 9.40 12.58 -14.27
N PHE A 319 8.67 11.47 -14.44
CA PHE A 319 8.49 10.50 -13.37
C PHE A 319 9.81 9.87 -12.90
N LEU A 320 10.69 9.49 -13.84
CA LEU A 320 12.00 8.93 -13.50
C LEU A 320 12.89 9.94 -12.76
N GLN A 321 12.99 11.17 -13.25
CA GLN A 321 13.89 12.16 -12.66
C GLN A 321 13.41 12.70 -11.31
N THR A 322 12.10 12.74 -11.08
CA THR A 322 11.54 13.23 -9.81
C THR A 322 11.54 12.16 -8.73
N LEU A 323 11.26 10.90 -9.07
CA LEU A 323 11.01 9.85 -8.07
C LEU A 323 12.10 8.78 -7.99
N VAL A 324 12.83 8.53 -9.08
CA VAL A 324 13.67 7.33 -9.21
C VAL A 324 15.15 7.67 -9.25
N LEU A 325 15.55 8.65 -10.06
CA LEU A 325 16.94 8.90 -10.41
C LEU A 325 17.51 10.13 -9.70
N ASP A 326 18.82 10.13 -9.50
CA ASP A 326 19.57 11.18 -8.83
C ASP A 326 19.93 12.37 -9.74
N ARG A 327 19.51 12.34 -11.00
CA ARG A 327 19.89 13.29 -12.06
C ARG A 327 18.72 13.56 -13.00
N PRO A 328 18.75 14.70 -13.72
CA PRO A 328 17.77 15.00 -14.76
C PRO A 328 17.71 13.91 -15.81
N VAL A 329 16.54 13.72 -16.42
CA VAL A 329 16.33 12.77 -17.52
C VAL A 329 15.85 13.53 -18.75
N VAL A 330 16.65 13.53 -19.81
CA VAL A 330 16.36 14.24 -21.07
C VAL A 330 15.85 13.25 -22.11
N ASP A 331 14.66 13.50 -22.65
CA ASP A 331 14.10 12.74 -23.76
C ASP A 331 14.74 13.18 -25.10
N LYS A 332 15.43 12.26 -25.78
CA LYS A 332 15.94 12.41 -27.15
C LYS A 332 15.44 11.28 -28.07
N THR A 333 14.31 10.66 -27.74
CA THR A 333 13.74 9.57 -28.55
C THR A 333 13.06 10.06 -29.83
N GLY A 334 12.57 11.30 -29.83
CA GLY A 334 11.76 11.87 -30.92
C GLY A 334 10.33 11.30 -30.99
N LEU A 335 9.88 10.54 -29.99
CA LEU A 335 8.57 9.91 -29.96
C LEU A 335 7.53 10.83 -29.29
N THR A 336 6.50 11.22 -30.04
CA THR A 336 5.48 12.18 -29.58
C THR A 336 4.14 11.54 -29.20
N GLY A 337 4.03 10.21 -29.29
CA GLY A 337 2.80 9.48 -29.00
C GLY A 337 2.53 9.30 -27.50
N LYS A 338 1.38 8.70 -27.20
CA LYS A 338 1.05 8.17 -25.88
C LYS A 338 1.10 6.65 -25.93
N TYR A 339 1.68 6.05 -24.89
CA TYR A 339 2.00 4.64 -24.87
C TYR A 339 1.53 3.94 -23.59
N ASP A 340 1.24 2.66 -23.75
CA ASP A 340 1.04 1.68 -22.70
C ASP A 340 2.23 0.73 -22.71
N PHE A 341 2.97 0.69 -21.61
CA PHE A 341 4.09 -0.24 -21.45
C PHE A 341 4.37 -0.51 -19.97
N SER A 342 5.05 -1.61 -19.71
CA SER A 342 5.52 -1.91 -18.36
C SER A 342 6.80 -2.72 -18.43
N PHE A 343 7.66 -2.55 -17.44
CA PHE A 343 8.89 -3.33 -17.33
C PHE A 343 9.23 -3.61 -15.88
N LYS A 344 9.92 -4.72 -15.66
CA LYS A 344 10.35 -5.17 -14.34
C LYS A 344 11.85 -4.93 -14.16
N PHE A 345 12.24 -4.35 -13.03
CA PHE A 345 13.64 -4.12 -12.68
C PHE A 345 13.89 -4.29 -11.18
N THR A 346 15.14 -4.53 -10.80
CA THR A 346 15.58 -4.54 -9.41
C THR A 346 16.17 -3.16 -9.08
N PRO A 347 15.59 -2.42 -8.11
CA PRO A 347 16.17 -1.16 -7.65
C PRO A 347 17.55 -1.36 -7.02
N ASN A 348 18.40 -0.35 -7.11
CA ASN A 348 19.67 -0.28 -6.40
C ASN A 348 19.73 0.96 -5.47
N ASP A 349 20.80 1.06 -4.69
CA ASP A 349 20.98 2.11 -3.66
C ASP A 349 21.04 3.53 -4.22
N SER A 350 21.33 3.70 -5.52
CA SER A 350 21.33 5.02 -6.15
C SER A 350 19.93 5.53 -6.49
N GLN A 351 18.93 4.66 -6.42
CA GLN A 351 17.56 4.97 -6.80
C GLN A 351 16.70 5.28 -5.58
N PHE A 352 15.61 6.03 -5.79
CA PHE A 352 14.66 6.40 -4.72
C PHE A 352 15.33 7.06 -3.52
N ALA A 353 16.39 7.84 -3.76
CA ALA A 353 17.23 8.43 -2.71
C ALA A 353 17.68 7.41 -1.63
N GLY A 354 17.97 6.17 -2.04
CA GLY A 354 18.43 5.07 -1.17
C GLY A 354 17.31 4.32 -0.45
N HIS A 355 16.05 4.63 -0.73
CA HIS A 355 14.89 4.06 -0.03
C HIS A 355 13.89 3.46 -1.04
N PRO A 356 14.25 2.35 -1.70
CA PRO A 356 13.34 1.73 -2.65
C PRO A 356 12.05 1.26 -1.95
N PRO A 357 10.91 1.27 -2.65
CA PRO A 357 9.68 0.66 -2.16
C PRO A 357 9.92 -0.78 -1.66
N PRO A 358 9.23 -1.22 -0.60
CA PRO A 358 9.39 -2.58 -0.09
C PRO A 358 9.04 -3.61 -1.15
N ILE A 359 9.97 -4.52 -1.41
CA ILE A 359 9.82 -5.64 -2.35
C ILE A 359 9.64 -6.91 -1.49
N PRO A 360 8.69 -7.81 -1.85
CA PRO A 360 8.57 -9.10 -1.19
C PRO A 360 9.92 -9.83 -1.13
N ALA A 361 10.21 -10.47 0.00
CA ALA A 361 11.45 -11.20 0.18
C ALA A 361 11.61 -12.25 -0.92
N ALA A 362 12.79 -12.29 -1.53
CA ALA A 362 13.14 -13.30 -2.51
C ALA A 362 13.03 -14.70 -1.89
N THR A 363 12.32 -15.61 -2.55
CA THR A 363 12.38 -17.05 -2.25
C THR A 363 13.52 -17.68 -3.04
N ASP A 364 13.94 -18.90 -2.69
CA ASP A 364 14.99 -19.64 -3.42
C ASP A 364 14.69 -19.86 -4.92
N THR A 365 13.45 -19.60 -5.34
CA THR A 365 12.97 -19.70 -6.73
C THR A 365 12.83 -18.36 -7.46
N THR A 366 12.98 -17.22 -6.76
CA THR A 366 12.86 -15.90 -7.41
C THR A 366 14.16 -15.50 -8.11
N VAL A 367 14.12 -15.41 -9.43
CA VAL A 367 15.19 -14.81 -10.22
C VAL A 367 15.08 -13.29 -10.14
N ALA A 368 16.14 -12.63 -9.69
CA ALA A 368 16.21 -11.17 -9.63
C ALA A 368 15.98 -10.55 -11.01
N ALA A 369 15.18 -9.47 -11.07
CA ALA A 369 14.98 -8.73 -12.30
C ALA A 369 16.28 -8.01 -12.72
N PRO A 370 16.46 -7.68 -14.02
CA PRO A 370 17.59 -6.87 -14.48
C PRO A 370 17.64 -5.50 -13.80
N SER A 371 18.77 -4.79 -13.94
CA SER A 371 18.84 -3.39 -13.53
C SER A 371 17.86 -2.51 -14.31
N LEU A 372 17.55 -1.30 -13.83
CA LEU A 372 16.68 -0.35 -14.54
C LEU A 372 17.13 -0.13 -16.00
N PHE A 373 18.42 0.08 -16.21
CA PHE A 373 19.03 0.37 -17.50
C PHE A 373 18.92 -0.80 -18.47
N GLU A 374 19.20 -2.01 -17.99
CA GLU A 374 19.06 -3.24 -18.77
C GLU A 374 17.60 -3.54 -19.07
N ALA A 375 16.71 -3.39 -18.08
CA ALA A 375 15.28 -3.65 -18.23
C ALA A 375 14.65 -2.74 -19.28
N LEU A 376 14.97 -1.43 -19.29
CA LEU A 376 14.50 -0.51 -20.31
C LEU A 376 14.96 -0.94 -21.71
N THR A 377 16.23 -1.30 -21.84
CA THR A 377 16.80 -1.71 -23.13
C THR A 377 16.17 -3.00 -23.62
N GLN A 378 16.12 -4.04 -22.77
CA GLN A 378 15.69 -5.39 -23.14
C GLN A 378 14.16 -5.49 -23.32
N GLN A 379 13.39 -4.89 -22.42
CA GLN A 379 11.93 -5.07 -22.35
C GLN A 379 11.16 -3.98 -23.11
N VAL A 380 11.68 -2.74 -23.14
CA VAL A 380 10.98 -1.58 -23.72
C VAL A 380 11.64 -1.09 -25.02
N GLY A 381 12.89 -1.48 -25.28
CA GLY A 381 13.62 -1.00 -26.46
C GLY A 381 14.03 0.47 -26.36
N LEU A 382 14.16 0.99 -25.13
CA LEU A 382 14.65 2.33 -24.86
C LEU A 382 15.96 2.23 -24.07
N LYS A 383 16.88 3.15 -24.35
CA LYS A 383 18.19 3.18 -23.72
C LYS A 383 18.33 4.45 -22.89
N LEU A 384 18.96 4.32 -21.73
CA LEU A 384 19.22 5.43 -20.82
C LEU A 384 20.74 5.51 -20.58
N ASP A 385 21.39 6.59 -21.03
CA ASP A 385 22.84 6.78 -20.89
C ASP A 385 23.15 8.01 -20.03
N ALA A 386 24.18 7.93 -19.19
CA ALA A 386 24.66 9.10 -18.44
C ALA A 386 25.62 9.92 -19.30
N GLU A 387 25.28 11.18 -19.58
CA GLU A 387 26.14 12.10 -20.32
C GLU A 387 26.07 13.53 -19.75
N LYS A 388 27.00 14.39 -20.16
CA LYS A 388 26.86 15.84 -19.98
C LYS A 388 26.10 16.39 -21.17
N THR A 389 25.01 17.11 -20.91
CA THR A 389 24.16 17.65 -21.97
C THR A 389 23.46 18.92 -21.51
N PRO A 390 22.98 19.77 -22.44
CA PRO A 390 22.18 20.94 -22.08
C PRO A 390 20.84 20.50 -21.49
N VAL A 391 20.60 20.88 -20.24
CA VAL A 391 19.36 20.63 -19.51
C VAL A 391 18.69 21.97 -19.23
N GLU A 392 17.36 22.02 -19.36
CA GLU A 392 16.57 23.18 -18.94
C GLU A 392 16.51 23.23 -17.40
N VAL A 393 16.83 24.38 -16.83
CA VAL A 393 16.91 24.60 -15.38
C VAL A 393 16.01 25.75 -14.96
N ILE A 394 15.50 25.67 -13.73
CA ILE A 394 14.80 26.74 -13.04
C ILE A 394 15.84 27.60 -12.33
N ALA A 395 16.14 28.77 -12.89
CA ALA A 395 16.99 29.77 -12.25
C ALA A 395 16.12 30.68 -11.37
N ILE A 396 16.28 30.54 -10.05
CA ILE A 396 15.52 31.30 -9.06
C ILE A 396 15.94 32.78 -9.11
N ASP A 397 14.98 33.65 -9.39
CA ASP A 397 15.16 35.10 -9.39
C ASP A 397 14.92 35.68 -8.00
N HIS A 398 13.85 35.21 -7.33
CA HIS A 398 13.48 35.63 -5.99
C HIS A 398 12.75 34.53 -5.24
N VAL A 399 13.04 34.40 -3.96
CA VAL A 399 12.32 33.53 -3.02
C VAL A 399 12.49 34.06 -1.60
N GLU A 400 11.38 34.20 -0.89
CA GLU A 400 11.34 34.67 0.49
C GLU A 400 11.11 33.51 1.45
N LYS A 401 11.73 33.58 2.63
CA LYS A 401 11.30 32.71 3.74
C LYS A 401 9.85 33.04 4.05
N TYR A 402 9.04 32.00 4.26
CA TYR A 402 7.62 32.13 4.53
C TYR A 402 7.34 33.22 5.58
N SER A 403 6.32 34.05 5.33
CA SER A 403 5.75 34.90 6.36
C SER A 403 4.87 34.03 7.27
N ALA A 404 5.13 34.02 8.58
CA ALA A 404 4.21 33.38 9.53
C ALA A 404 2.81 34.02 9.40
N ASN A 405 1.77 33.19 9.42
CA ASN A 405 0.38 33.65 9.57
C ASN A 405 0.09 33.95 11.05
#